data_AF-A0A843I1M3-F1
#
_entry.id   AF-A0A843I1M3-F1
#
_cell.length_a   1.000
_cell.length_b   1.000
_cell.length_c   1.000
_cell.angle_alpha   90.00
_cell.angle_beta   90.00
_cell.angle_gamma   90.00
#
_symmetry.space_group_name_H-M   'P 1'
#
loop_
_entity.id
_entity.type
_entity.pdbx_description
1 polymer ?
#
loop_
_entity_poly.entity_id
_entity_poly.type
_entity_poly.pdbx_seq_one_letter_code
_entity_poly.pdbx_strand_id
1 'polypeptide(L)'
;MLNLLYSQLSLTRKSSIIPERVVTIKSEEDLKSITEGVGRYEYTRGSEGKIIVDLTHLRGVEETDDKLKVLAGTTWGDVVKKKPEIFGNLYFSVGGSVEYGDAGFGFNEFKFIRDRVEVEAYLNGNKYVGKYKGGIIYAVIVRKENKELVTKNYETTDFDAVYNKIKNWFSQGFPPFRDISIFWQGERFVLNVTYTKPREPLVSKFVLDLDEGELKYEDLSFPHKYRYFGLIDFSRLTELKDNIKKSKRSVIRISFNKAYFSIYSDYPLTFSGIDLTPQSDILTENKLNGCIMCGKCVDVCPYSEYKGSLVYSPLGFYTLQALGSPIQINCHMCGKCVEVCPAKIDIISDISKSATYSLESIPNKKVKELNYKREIVITPISSSLEERLLKALLYFSAKGSIIGVKYLDLNIQDLVKGRVNWKEIAKQFLNVSQIITLTPEEFYYLQPLKNYVILDIGYIEDYTLEEIQGNKEELHIPCYLKDYERRIKPSKCSYAFLDIINGTNVKTDLKAKVTLCPFTAKKLNIKTPLDLLVPEVNKASAKLILNKVKKGIEDSGKILDDSKWYIGIADNLYDEISNNMYISNLKTLQPQELIILYFSLDSLEDLSPGEKKAIEEKIIQLLIK
;
A
#
# COMPACT_ATOMS: atom_id res chain seq x y z
N MET A 1 0.67 -24.44 1.63
CA MET A 1 1.46 -23.19 1.50
C MET A 1 1.43 -22.35 2.77
N LEU A 2 0.27 -22.13 3.42
CA LEU A 2 0.23 -21.37 4.66
C LEU A 2 1.15 -21.94 5.76
N ASN A 3 1.21 -23.27 5.88
CA ASN A 3 2.14 -23.94 6.79
C ASN A 3 3.62 -23.63 6.50
N LEU A 4 4.00 -23.48 5.22
CA LEU A 4 5.36 -23.11 4.82
C LEU A 4 5.70 -21.68 5.25
N LEU A 5 4.76 -20.73 5.13
CA LEU A 5 4.94 -19.36 5.62
C LEU A 5 5.30 -19.38 7.12
N TYR A 6 4.57 -20.16 7.91
CA TYR A 6 4.77 -20.24 9.36
C TYR A 6 5.96 -21.11 9.79
N SER A 7 6.53 -21.92 8.90
CA SER A 7 7.81 -22.60 9.18
C SER A 7 9.01 -21.64 9.24
N GLN A 8 8.88 -20.41 8.75
CA GLN A 8 9.91 -19.39 8.94
C GLN A 8 9.75 -18.74 10.32
N LEU A 9 10.69 -19.03 11.24
CA LEU A 9 10.62 -18.62 12.63
C LEU A 9 11.24 -17.23 12.86
N SER A 10 12.32 -16.91 12.16
CA SER A 10 13.00 -15.61 12.19
C SER A 10 13.62 -15.30 10.81
N LEU A 11 14.54 -14.34 10.69
CA LEU A 11 15.18 -14.02 9.40
C LEU A 11 16.06 -15.15 8.87
N THR A 12 16.74 -15.87 9.77
CA THR A 12 17.70 -16.92 9.40
C THR A 12 17.29 -18.31 9.90
N ARG A 13 16.28 -18.40 10.77
CA ARG A 13 15.82 -19.66 11.35
C ARG A 13 14.54 -20.18 10.68
N LYS A 14 14.62 -21.44 10.24
CA LYS A 14 13.49 -22.27 9.82
C LYS A 14 13.17 -23.28 10.91
N SER A 15 11.91 -23.66 11.00
CA SER A 15 11.48 -24.77 11.85
C SER A 15 12.03 -26.09 11.29
N SER A 16 12.36 -27.01 12.19
CA SER A 16 12.78 -28.38 11.86
C SER A 16 11.64 -29.21 11.25
N ILE A 17 10.40 -28.80 11.50
CA ILE A 17 9.18 -29.40 10.97
C ILE A 17 8.37 -28.37 10.20
N ILE A 18 7.66 -28.81 9.16
CA ILE A 18 6.60 -28.00 8.56
C ILE A 18 5.37 -28.19 9.44
N PRO A 19 4.71 -27.12 9.91
CA PRO A 19 3.45 -27.25 10.64
C PRO A 19 2.46 -28.15 9.91
N GLU A 20 1.82 -29.05 10.64
CA GLU A 20 0.77 -29.93 10.12
C GLU A 20 -0.52 -29.12 9.91
N ARG A 21 -0.79 -28.18 10.83
CA ARG A 21 -1.99 -27.33 10.81
C ARG A 21 -1.69 -25.90 11.27
N VAL A 22 -2.30 -24.93 10.59
CA VAL A 22 -2.33 -23.52 11.01
C VAL A 22 -3.79 -23.14 11.23
N VAL A 23 -4.12 -22.66 12.43
CA VAL A 23 -5.47 -22.23 12.81
C VAL A 23 -5.46 -20.72 13.00
N THR A 24 -6.12 -19.97 12.12
CA THR A 24 -6.26 -18.52 12.25
C THR A 24 -7.39 -18.16 13.20
N ILE A 25 -7.07 -17.39 14.23
CA ILE A 25 -8.02 -16.96 15.25
C ILE A 25 -8.64 -15.62 14.85
N LYS A 26 -9.97 -15.55 14.85
CA LYS A 26 -10.74 -14.34 14.54
C LYS A 26 -11.48 -13.80 15.76
N SER A 27 -11.81 -14.66 16.71
CA SER A 27 -12.59 -14.37 17.90
C SER A 27 -12.14 -15.22 19.09
N GLU A 28 -12.61 -14.86 20.28
CA GLU A 28 -12.35 -15.64 21.51
C GLU A 28 -12.93 -17.06 21.41
N GLU A 29 -14.08 -17.22 20.75
CA GLU A 29 -14.75 -18.51 20.53
C GLU A 29 -13.84 -19.54 19.87
N ASP A 30 -13.01 -19.11 18.91
CA ASP A 30 -12.12 -19.99 18.17
C ASP A 30 -11.11 -20.67 19.11
N LEU A 31 -10.67 -19.98 20.18
CA LEU A 31 -9.68 -20.48 21.14
C LEU A 31 -10.21 -21.56 22.08
N LYS A 32 -11.52 -21.59 22.35
CA LYS A 32 -12.13 -22.59 23.24
C LYS A 32 -11.97 -24.02 22.70
N SER A 33 -11.86 -24.15 21.37
CA SER A 33 -11.67 -25.43 20.68
C SER A 33 -10.21 -25.89 20.61
N ILE A 34 -9.26 -25.06 21.03
CA ILE A 34 -7.83 -25.31 20.90
C ILE A 34 -7.28 -25.92 22.19
N THR A 35 -6.94 -27.21 22.13
CA THR A 35 -6.35 -27.95 23.25
C THR A 35 -4.83 -28.09 23.16
N GLU A 36 -4.25 -27.85 21.98
CA GLU A 36 -2.83 -28.01 21.68
C GLU A 36 -2.36 -27.03 20.60
N GLY A 37 -1.07 -26.68 20.62
CA GLY A 37 -0.43 -25.80 19.64
C GLY A 37 0.42 -24.70 20.28
N VAL A 38 1.12 -23.95 19.43
CA VAL A 38 1.93 -22.79 19.84
C VAL A 38 1.38 -21.51 19.21
N GLY A 39 1.44 -20.41 19.96
CA GLY A 39 0.94 -19.11 19.49
C GLY A 39 1.89 -18.46 18.50
N ARG A 40 1.32 -17.84 17.46
CA ARG A 40 2.03 -16.91 16.58
C ARG A 40 1.35 -15.55 16.63
N TYR A 41 1.97 -14.63 17.36
CA TYR A 41 1.41 -13.30 17.63
C TYR A 41 1.90 -12.22 16.66
N GLU A 42 3.03 -12.48 16.00
CA GLU A 42 3.70 -11.57 15.08
C GLU A 42 4.46 -12.35 13.99
N TYR A 43 4.86 -11.67 12.92
CA TYR A 43 5.67 -12.29 11.87
C TYR A 43 7.17 -12.26 12.17
N THR A 44 7.63 -11.30 12.97
CA THR A 44 9.05 -11.02 13.23
C THR A 44 9.78 -12.18 13.87
N ARG A 45 9.07 -12.94 14.72
CA ARG A 45 9.59 -14.05 15.53
C ARG A 45 8.48 -15.10 15.71
N GLY A 46 8.85 -16.34 16.01
CA GLY A 46 7.89 -17.39 16.33
C GLY A 46 8.53 -18.63 16.94
N SER A 47 7.68 -19.51 17.44
CA SER A 47 8.06 -20.80 18.03
C SER A 47 7.75 -21.96 17.08
N GLU A 48 8.54 -23.02 17.20
CA GLU A 48 8.31 -24.28 16.49
C GLU A 48 7.10 -25.02 17.08
N GLY A 49 6.27 -25.60 16.22
CA GLY A 49 5.16 -26.45 16.64
C GLY A 49 4.43 -27.10 15.46
N LYS A 50 3.83 -28.27 15.72
CA LYS A 50 3.01 -29.00 14.73
C LYS A 50 1.72 -28.27 14.40
N ILE A 51 1.12 -27.64 15.41
CA ILE A 51 -0.08 -26.84 15.28
C ILE A 51 0.28 -25.40 15.65
N ILE A 52 0.11 -24.49 14.68
CA ILE A 52 0.30 -23.06 14.88
C ILE A 52 -1.05 -22.41 15.07
N VAL A 53 -1.21 -21.68 16.16
CA VAL A 53 -2.37 -20.82 16.42
C VAL A 53 -1.99 -19.41 15.98
N ASP A 54 -2.52 -18.96 14.85
CA ASP A 54 -2.19 -17.68 14.25
C ASP A 54 -3.10 -16.57 14.84
N LEU A 55 -2.48 -15.69 15.63
CA LEU A 55 -3.10 -14.54 16.29
C LEU A 55 -2.60 -13.21 15.70
N THR A 56 -1.87 -13.23 14.58
CA THR A 56 -1.23 -12.02 14.01
C THR A 56 -2.22 -10.91 13.63
N HIS A 57 -3.49 -11.29 13.37
CA HIS A 57 -4.59 -10.38 13.07
C HIS A 57 -5.57 -10.15 14.24
N LEU A 58 -5.38 -10.83 15.37
CA LEU A 58 -6.16 -10.61 16.58
C LEU A 58 -5.68 -9.31 17.27
N ARG A 59 -6.12 -8.16 16.76
CA ARG A 59 -5.66 -6.83 17.16
C ARG A 59 -6.81 -5.96 17.64
N GLY A 60 -6.55 -5.16 18.66
CA GLY A 60 -7.54 -4.29 19.28
C GLY A 60 -7.10 -3.83 20.67
N VAL A 61 -7.59 -2.67 21.09
CA VAL A 61 -7.34 -2.10 22.41
C VAL A 61 -8.67 -1.62 22.98
N GLU A 62 -9.07 -2.21 24.11
CA GLU A 62 -10.16 -1.74 24.94
C GLU A 62 -9.56 -0.93 26.10
N GLU A 63 -10.05 0.29 26.29
CA GLU A 63 -9.50 1.24 27.25
C GLU A 63 -10.48 1.48 28.40
N THR A 64 -9.96 1.42 29.61
CA THR A 64 -10.61 1.88 30.84
C THR A 64 -9.79 3.02 31.44
N ASP A 65 -10.25 3.61 32.55
CA ASP A 65 -9.56 4.72 33.19
C ASP A 65 -8.13 4.38 33.61
N ASP A 66 -7.89 3.18 34.14
CA ASP A 66 -6.59 2.76 34.70
C ASP A 66 -5.89 1.63 33.93
N LYS A 67 -6.60 0.90 33.06
CA LYS A 67 -6.08 -0.28 32.35
C LYS A 67 -6.41 -0.27 30.86
N LEU A 68 -5.57 -0.97 30.11
CA LEU A 68 -5.73 -1.31 28.71
C LEU A 68 -5.88 -2.84 28.63
N LYS A 69 -6.97 -3.32 28.05
CA LYS A 69 -7.09 -4.72 27.61
C LYS A 69 -6.71 -4.75 26.13
N VAL A 70 -5.59 -5.39 25.83
CA VAL A 70 -4.98 -5.39 24.51
C VAL A 70 -5.02 -6.80 23.94
N LEU A 71 -5.61 -6.97 22.76
CA LEU A 71 -5.60 -8.25 22.07
C LEU A 71 -4.18 -8.67 21.68
N ALA A 72 -3.87 -9.96 21.78
CA ALA A 72 -2.50 -10.46 21.82
C ALA A 72 -1.64 -10.15 20.57
N GLY A 73 -2.25 -10.06 19.38
CA GLY A 73 -1.56 -9.71 18.13
C GLY A 73 -1.30 -8.22 17.94
N THR A 74 -1.81 -7.35 18.83
CA THR A 74 -1.64 -5.90 18.72
C THR A 74 -0.19 -5.51 18.97
N THR A 75 0.39 -4.66 18.12
CA THR A 75 1.79 -4.21 18.27
C THR A 75 1.93 -3.15 19.35
N TRP A 76 3.08 -3.09 20.01
CA TRP A 76 3.37 -2.01 20.97
C TRP A 76 3.31 -0.63 20.34
N GLY A 77 3.62 -0.49 19.04
CA GLY A 77 3.47 0.77 18.29
C GLY A 77 2.07 1.35 18.30
N ASP A 78 1.03 0.51 18.41
CA ASP A 78 -0.35 0.97 18.58
C ASP A 78 -0.72 1.22 20.03
N VAL A 79 -0.18 0.42 20.95
CA VAL A 79 -0.47 0.52 22.39
C VAL A 79 0.19 1.75 23.02
N VAL A 80 1.42 2.11 22.64
CA VAL A 80 2.16 3.25 23.24
C VAL A 80 1.40 4.58 23.14
N LYS A 81 0.56 4.73 22.12
CA LYS A 81 -0.32 5.91 21.92
C LYS A 81 -1.33 6.09 23.06
N LYS A 82 -1.57 5.04 23.85
CA LYS A 82 -2.49 4.98 25.00
C LYS A 82 -1.77 5.07 26.35
N LYS A 83 -0.49 5.46 26.35
CA LYS A 83 0.34 5.67 27.55
C LYS A 83 0.38 4.44 28.51
N PRO A 84 0.77 3.25 28.04
CA PRO A 84 0.98 2.11 28.92
C PRO A 84 2.18 2.36 29.85
N GLU A 85 2.16 1.81 31.07
CA GLU A 85 3.27 1.97 32.02
C GLU A 85 4.54 1.20 31.62
N ILE A 86 4.39 0.18 30.75
CA ILE A 86 5.42 -0.70 30.22
C ILE A 86 5.14 -0.98 28.74
N PHE A 87 6.18 -1.10 27.93
CA PHE A 87 6.05 -1.46 26.51
C PHE A 87 7.35 -2.08 25.95
N GLY A 88 7.21 -2.94 24.93
CA GLY A 88 8.32 -3.57 24.23
C GLY A 88 8.75 -2.82 22.97
N ASN A 89 9.44 -3.52 22.06
CA ASN A 89 9.74 -3.01 20.72
C ASN A 89 8.43 -2.68 19.97
N LEU A 90 8.39 -1.53 19.31
CA LEU A 90 7.18 -1.01 18.64
C LEU A 90 6.60 -1.95 17.56
N TYR A 91 7.41 -2.84 17.00
CA TYR A 91 7.00 -3.79 15.95
C TYR A 91 6.64 -5.17 16.50
N PHE A 92 6.88 -5.40 17.80
CA PHE A 92 6.48 -6.63 18.47
C PHE A 92 5.05 -6.50 19.00
N SER A 93 4.35 -7.62 18.96
CA SER A 93 3.05 -7.86 19.54
C SER A 93 3.12 -7.93 21.06
N VAL A 94 2.08 -7.48 21.75
CA VAL A 94 1.99 -7.57 23.22
C VAL A 94 2.01 -9.02 23.70
N GLY A 95 1.32 -9.93 22.98
CA GLY A 95 1.27 -11.36 23.29
C GLY A 95 2.63 -12.02 23.11
N GLY A 96 3.31 -11.74 21.99
CA GLY A 96 4.66 -12.24 21.74
C GLY A 96 5.66 -11.77 22.80
N SER A 97 5.58 -10.50 23.22
CA SER A 97 6.44 -9.98 24.28
C SER A 97 6.25 -10.66 25.64
N VAL A 98 5.03 -11.08 25.97
CA VAL A 98 4.75 -11.86 27.18
C VAL A 98 5.22 -13.30 27.03
N GLU A 99 4.92 -13.96 25.91
CA GLU A 99 5.27 -15.36 25.65
C GLU A 99 6.80 -15.56 25.59
N TYR A 100 7.50 -14.72 24.83
CA TYR A 100 8.95 -14.83 24.61
C TYR A 100 9.78 -14.22 25.75
N GLY A 101 9.14 -13.56 26.71
CA GLY A 101 9.81 -13.00 27.88
C GLY A 101 10.68 -11.79 27.53
N ASP A 102 10.14 -10.85 26.75
CA ASP A 102 10.86 -9.64 26.38
C ASP A 102 11.08 -8.72 27.60
N ALA A 103 12.26 -8.09 27.65
CA ALA A 103 12.48 -6.90 28.48
C ALA A 103 12.09 -5.65 27.71
N GLY A 104 11.16 -4.87 28.25
CA GLY A 104 10.67 -3.60 27.68
C GLY A 104 11.09 -2.38 28.50
N PHE A 105 10.58 -1.21 28.10
CA PHE A 105 10.61 -0.02 28.92
C PHE A 105 10.05 -0.32 30.31
N GLY A 106 10.80 0.02 31.35
CA GLY A 106 10.44 -0.32 32.72
C GLY A 106 11.16 -1.54 33.27
N PHE A 107 12.14 -2.11 32.55
CA PHE A 107 12.85 -3.31 32.98
C PHE A 107 13.54 -3.17 34.35
N ASN A 108 14.03 -1.97 34.69
CA ASN A 108 14.63 -1.71 36.00
C ASN A 108 13.61 -1.88 37.13
N GLU A 109 12.40 -1.33 36.94
CA GLU A 109 11.34 -1.33 37.96
C GLU A 109 10.52 -2.63 37.98
N PHE A 110 10.18 -3.16 36.80
CA PHE A 110 9.17 -4.19 36.63
C PHE A 110 9.73 -5.55 36.18
N LYS A 111 11.03 -5.65 35.87
CA LYS A 111 11.63 -6.82 35.22
C LYS A 111 10.97 -7.11 33.86
N PHE A 112 10.71 -8.36 33.51
CA PHE A 112 10.17 -8.70 32.19
C PHE A 112 8.73 -8.24 32.03
N ILE A 113 8.29 -8.02 30.79
CA ILE A 113 6.92 -7.57 30.51
C ILE A 113 5.88 -8.51 31.16
N ARG A 114 6.09 -9.83 31.05
CA ARG A 114 5.23 -10.86 31.65
C ARG A 114 5.13 -10.80 33.19
N ASP A 115 6.09 -10.18 33.86
CA ASP A 115 6.11 -10.07 35.33
C ASP A 115 5.20 -8.94 35.82
N ARG A 116 4.92 -7.95 34.96
CA ARG A 116 4.12 -6.76 35.27
C ARG A 116 2.65 -6.89 34.89
N VAL A 117 2.36 -7.57 33.80
CA VAL A 117 1.04 -7.62 33.19
C VAL A 117 0.21 -8.80 33.67
N GLU A 118 -1.10 -8.72 33.49
CA GLU A 118 -2.00 -9.86 33.57
C GLU A 118 -2.39 -10.30 32.16
N VAL A 119 -2.84 -11.54 31.99
CA VAL A 119 -3.31 -12.08 30.71
C VAL A 119 -4.68 -12.70 30.86
N GLU A 120 -5.45 -12.68 29.78
CA GLU A 120 -6.49 -13.66 29.51
C GLU A 120 -5.90 -14.69 28.56
N ALA A 121 -5.75 -15.94 29.01
CA ALA A 121 -5.07 -16.98 28.26
C ALA A 121 -5.77 -18.34 28.39
N TYR A 122 -5.46 -19.25 27.47
CA TYR A 122 -6.06 -20.58 27.36
C TYR A 122 -4.99 -21.63 27.57
N LEU A 123 -5.19 -22.47 28.59
CA LEU A 123 -4.33 -23.62 28.87
C LEU A 123 -5.19 -24.89 28.77
N ASN A 124 -4.85 -25.76 27.82
CA ASN A 124 -5.61 -26.97 27.52
C ASN A 124 -7.10 -26.68 27.26
N GLY A 125 -7.40 -25.64 26.48
CA GLY A 125 -8.77 -25.20 26.17
C GLY A 125 -9.49 -24.42 27.28
N ASN A 126 -8.93 -24.35 28.50
CA ASN A 126 -9.55 -23.65 29.62
C ASN A 126 -9.01 -22.22 29.75
N LYS A 127 -9.93 -21.24 29.81
CA LYS A 127 -9.59 -19.84 30.05
C LYS A 127 -9.12 -19.63 31.49
N TYR A 128 -8.07 -18.83 31.66
CA TYR A 128 -7.66 -18.28 32.95
C TYR A 128 -7.30 -16.81 32.83
N VAL A 129 -7.37 -16.10 33.96
CA VAL A 129 -6.98 -14.69 34.08
C VAL A 129 -5.96 -14.52 35.19
N GLY A 130 -4.93 -13.71 34.95
CA GLY A 130 -3.92 -13.35 35.94
C GLY A 130 -2.50 -13.43 35.38
N LYS A 131 -1.52 -13.79 36.23
CA LYS A 131 -0.14 -13.97 35.77
C LYS A 131 -0.05 -15.10 34.75
N TYR A 132 0.75 -14.90 33.70
CA TYR A 132 0.94 -15.89 32.64
C TYR A 132 1.59 -17.18 33.19
N LYS A 133 0.94 -18.32 32.95
CA LYS A 133 1.37 -19.66 33.39
C LYS A 133 1.61 -20.61 32.21
N GLY A 134 1.66 -20.08 30.98
CA GLY A 134 1.72 -20.86 29.72
C GLY A 134 0.38 -20.91 28.98
N GLY A 135 0.39 -21.49 27.78
CA GLY A 135 -0.78 -21.60 26.91
C GLY A 135 -0.87 -20.47 25.86
N ILE A 136 -2.04 -20.33 25.22
CA ILE A 136 -2.27 -19.33 24.17
C ILE A 136 -2.86 -18.07 24.80
N ILE A 137 -2.21 -16.92 24.58
CA ILE A 137 -2.62 -15.62 25.11
C ILE A 137 -3.70 -15.05 24.19
N TYR A 138 -4.88 -14.75 24.73
CA TYR A 138 -5.94 -14.04 24.00
C TYR A 138 -5.77 -12.53 24.10
N ALA A 139 -5.56 -12.04 25.33
CA ALA A 139 -5.38 -10.62 25.62
C ALA A 139 -4.38 -10.40 26.76
N VAL A 140 -3.77 -9.22 26.76
CA VAL A 140 -2.85 -8.74 27.79
C VAL A 140 -3.46 -7.50 28.45
N ILE A 141 -3.50 -7.49 29.77
CA ILE A 141 -4.02 -6.39 30.59
C ILE A 141 -2.83 -5.60 31.13
N VAL A 142 -2.70 -4.35 30.68
CA VAL A 142 -1.59 -3.44 31.00
C VAL A 142 -2.15 -2.21 31.72
N ARG A 143 -1.50 -1.70 32.76
CA ARG A 143 -1.95 -0.44 33.38
C ARG A 143 -1.46 0.78 32.59
N LYS A 144 -2.21 1.86 32.70
CA LYS A 144 -1.86 3.15 32.13
C LYS A 144 -0.92 3.90 33.05
N GLU A 145 -0.04 4.69 32.44
CA GLU A 145 0.78 5.65 33.17
C GLU A 145 0.06 6.98 33.31
N ASN A 146 -0.25 7.33 34.56
CA ASN A 146 -0.98 8.55 34.92
C ASN A 146 -0.06 9.64 35.50
N LYS A 147 1.21 9.31 35.77
CA LYS A 147 2.24 10.23 36.25
C LYS A 147 3.07 10.73 35.08
N GLU A 148 3.51 11.98 35.17
CA GLU A 148 4.46 12.54 34.23
C GLU A 148 5.78 11.74 34.25
N LEU A 149 6.27 11.39 33.07
CA LEU A 149 7.58 10.78 32.89
C LEU A 149 8.61 11.86 32.59
N VAL A 150 9.72 11.83 33.32
CA VAL A 150 10.89 12.66 33.08
C VAL A 150 11.99 11.76 32.53
N THR A 151 12.63 12.22 31.46
CA THR A 151 13.68 11.48 30.76
C THR A 151 14.95 12.31 30.69
N LYS A 152 16.07 11.65 30.97
CA LYS A 152 17.40 12.25 30.97
C LYS A 152 18.35 11.44 30.11
N ASN A 153 19.28 12.14 29.45
CA ASN A 153 20.21 11.54 28.49
C ASN A 153 21.67 11.82 28.86
N TYR A 154 22.53 10.85 28.54
CA TYR A 154 23.96 11.06 28.43
C TYR A 154 24.48 10.42 27.16
N GLU A 155 25.19 11.20 26.35
CA GLU A 155 25.67 10.78 25.05
C GLU A 155 27.20 10.74 25.01
N THR A 156 27.75 9.69 24.41
CA THR A 156 29.19 9.52 24.28
C THR A 156 29.52 8.52 23.17
N THR A 157 30.74 8.55 22.65
CA THR A 157 31.25 7.52 21.73
C THR A 157 31.92 6.35 22.46
N ASP A 158 32.15 6.49 23.77
CA ASP A 158 32.80 5.46 24.59
C ASP A 158 31.80 4.65 25.42
N PHE A 159 31.76 3.35 25.15
CA PHE A 159 30.95 2.40 25.91
C PHE A 159 31.37 2.31 27.37
N ASP A 160 32.68 2.37 27.66
CA ASP A 160 33.20 2.16 29.00
C ASP A 160 32.80 3.33 29.92
N ALA A 161 32.73 4.55 29.39
CA ALA A 161 32.18 5.71 30.08
C ALA A 161 30.72 5.47 30.55
N VAL A 162 29.86 4.94 29.66
CA VAL A 162 28.47 4.60 30.01
C VAL A 162 28.42 3.48 31.05
N TYR A 163 29.17 2.41 30.83
CA TYR A 163 29.21 1.26 31.73
C TYR A 163 29.66 1.65 33.15
N ASN A 164 30.76 2.40 33.25
CA ASN A 164 31.31 2.85 34.53
C ASN A 164 30.36 3.80 35.27
N LYS A 165 29.65 4.67 34.54
CA LYS A 165 28.61 5.54 35.12
C LYS A 165 27.51 4.72 35.78
N ILE A 166 26.96 3.73 35.06
CA ILE A 166 25.89 2.88 35.59
C ILE A 166 26.39 2.00 36.74
N LYS A 167 27.61 1.46 36.62
CA LYS A 167 28.26 0.69 37.68
C LYS A 167 28.41 1.50 38.96
N ASN A 168 28.80 2.78 38.86
CA ASN A 168 28.88 3.70 39.99
C ASN A 168 27.50 4.01 40.60
N TRP A 169 26.43 4.05 39.78
CA TRP A 169 25.08 4.20 40.34
C TRP A 169 24.68 3.01 41.20
N PHE A 170 24.88 1.79 40.71
CA PHE A 170 24.55 0.56 41.44
C PHE A 170 25.45 0.31 42.67
N SER A 171 26.69 0.84 42.70
CA SER A 171 27.52 0.77 43.91
C SER A 171 27.04 1.72 45.02
N GLN A 172 26.30 2.77 44.69
CA GLN A 172 25.72 3.73 45.64
C GLN A 172 24.30 3.36 46.10
N GLY A 173 23.80 2.18 45.70
CA GLY A 173 22.45 1.67 46.01
C GLY A 173 21.63 1.37 44.76
N PHE A 174 20.36 1.02 44.94
CA PHE A 174 19.45 0.74 43.82
C PHE A 174 18.89 2.06 43.26
N PRO A 175 19.26 2.48 42.03
CA PRO A 175 18.74 3.71 41.46
C PRO A 175 17.25 3.52 41.09
N PRO A 176 16.32 4.31 41.66
CA PRO A 176 14.88 4.10 41.52
C PRO A 176 14.32 4.63 40.19
N PHE A 177 15.08 4.46 39.11
CA PHE A 177 14.60 4.71 37.76
C PHE A 177 13.52 3.70 37.38
N ARG A 178 12.60 4.12 36.52
CA ARG A 178 11.72 3.19 35.83
C ARG A 178 12.51 2.35 34.83
N ASP A 179 13.28 3.04 34.00
CA ASP A 179 14.03 2.43 32.92
C ASP A 179 15.46 2.99 32.86
N ILE A 180 16.40 2.10 32.58
CA ILE A 180 17.81 2.40 32.34
C ILE A 180 18.18 1.68 31.06
N SER A 181 18.31 2.42 29.97
CA SER A 181 18.54 1.87 28.65
C SER A 181 19.75 2.50 27.96
N ILE A 182 20.59 1.68 27.34
CA ILE A 182 21.67 2.12 26.47
C ILE A 182 21.25 1.85 25.02
N PHE A 183 21.26 2.90 24.20
CA PHE A 183 21.01 2.80 22.77
C PHE A 183 22.31 3.01 21.99
N TRP A 184 22.60 2.13 21.06
CA TRP A 184 23.62 2.31 20.02
C TRP A 184 22.95 2.54 18.68
N GLN A 185 23.35 3.60 17.97
CA GLN A 185 22.80 3.99 16.66
C GLN A 185 23.87 4.07 15.55
N GLY A 186 25.00 3.38 15.72
CA GLY A 186 26.09 3.33 14.74
C GLY A 186 27.23 4.31 14.98
N GLU A 187 27.01 5.38 15.74
CA GLU A 187 28.01 6.43 15.99
C GLU A 187 28.23 6.70 17.48
N ARG A 188 27.14 6.84 18.23
CA ARG A 188 27.15 7.20 19.65
C ARG A 188 26.30 6.24 20.48
N PHE A 189 26.71 6.09 21.73
CA PHE A 189 25.91 5.52 22.81
C PHE A 189 25.06 6.62 23.43
N VAL A 190 23.80 6.31 23.68
CA VAL A 190 22.89 7.16 24.45
C VAL A 190 22.38 6.37 25.63
N LEU A 191 22.82 6.76 26.83
CA LEU A 191 22.19 6.34 28.08
C LEU A 191 20.92 7.17 28.27
N ASN A 192 19.77 6.51 28.15
CA ASN A 192 18.45 7.08 28.36
C ASN A 192 17.91 6.52 29.69
N VAL A 193 17.66 7.40 30.66
CA VAL A 193 17.05 7.02 31.94
C VAL A 193 15.72 7.73 32.09
N THR A 194 14.71 7.00 32.54
CA THR A 194 13.35 7.52 32.71
C THR A 194 12.85 7.24 34.11
N TYR A 195 12.12 8.17 34.70
CA TYR A 195 11.45 8.03 35.99
C TYR A 195 10.17 8.84 36.03
N THR A 196 9.27 8.52 36.95
CA THR A 196 8.07 9.34 37.17
C THR A 196 8.44 10.58 37.97
N LYS A 197 7.89 11.75 37.65
CA LYS A 197 8.16 13.04 38.33
C LYS A 197 8.18 12.96 39.87
N PRO A 198 7.28 12.22 40.56
CA PRO A 198 7.36 12.07 42.02
C PRO A 198 8.64 11.43 42.58
N ARG A 199 9.45 10.76 41.74
CA ARG A 199 10.73 10.13 42.13
C ARG A 199 11.94 11.05 41.95
N GLU A 200 11.77 12.24 41.40
CA GLU A 200 12.87 13.18 41.14
C GLU A 200 13.80 13.41 42.34
N PRO A 201 13.30 13.58 43.58
CA PRO A 201 14.18 13.73 44.74
C PRO A 201 15.10 12.52 44.97
N LEU A 202 14.62 11.31 44.68
CA LEU A 202 15.34 10.05 44.89
C LEU A 202 16.38 9.78 43.81
N VAL A 203 16.18 10.33 42.61
CA VAL A 203 17.10 10.13 41.47
C VAL A 203 18.05 11.31 41.25
N SER A 204 17.80 12.45 41.89
CA SER A 204 18.56 13.70 41.73
C SER A 204 20.07 13.50 41.64
N LYS A 205 20.67 12.78 42.61
CA LYS A 205 22.11 12.48 42.66
C LYS A 205 22.67 11.71 41.45
N PHE A 206 21.83 10.95 40.74
CA PHE A 206 22.22 10.16 39.59
C PHE A 206 22.07 10.92 38.27
N VAL A 207 21.27 12.00 38.24
CA VAL A 207 20.90 12.71 37.02
C VAL A 207 21.52 14.12 36.91
N LEU A 208 22.36 14.53 37.86
CA LEU A 208 22.95 15.88 37.91
C LEU A 208 23.77 16.23 36.65
N ASP A 209 24.43 15.24 36.05
CA ASP A 209 25.28 15.40 34.87
C ASP A 209 24.65 14.84 33.59
N LEU A 210 23.32 14.71 33.58
CA LEU A 210 22.54 14.27 32.43
C LEU A 210 21.71 15.43 31.86
N ASP A 211 21.62 15.49 30.55
CA ASP A 211 20.82 16.47 29.83
C ASP A 211 19.34 16.10 29.84
N GLU A 212 18.46 17.09 29.65
CA GLU A 212 17.05 16.82 29.33
C GLU A 212 16.93 15.98 28.06
N GLY A 213 16.00 15.05 28.06
CA GLY A 213 15.84 14.09 26.98
C GLY A 213 14.40 13.70 26.70
N GLU A 214 14.21 13.05 25.57
CA GLU A 214 12.93 12.43 25.21
C GLU A 214 12.98 10.92 25.42
N LEU A 215 11.81 10.33 25.66
CA LEU A 215 11.64 8.89 25.74
C LEU A 215 12.04 8.23 24.42
N LYS A 216 13.00 7.30 24.48
CA LYS A 216 13.47 6.55 23.30
C LYS A 216 12.73 5.23 23.16
N TYR A 217 12.39 4.88 21.93
CA TYR A 217 11.72 3.64 21.58
C TYR A 217 12.66 2.71 20.83
N GLU A 218 12.53 1.42 21.10
CA GLU A 218 13.11 0.37 20.27
C GLU A 218 12.14 0.04 19.13
N ASP A 219 12.64 0.01 17.90
CA ASP A 219 11.83 -0.25 16.72
C ASP A 219 12.60 -1.08 15.67
N LEU A 220 11.95 -1.39 14.55
CA LEU A 220 12.56 -2.05 13.39
C LEU A 220 12.49 -1.16 12.14
N SER A 221 12.53 0.17 12.29
CA SER A 221 12.37 1.16 11.21
C SER A 221 13.60 1.31 10.30
N PHE A 222 14.40 0.25 10.16
CA PHE A 222 15.66 0.25 9.44
C PHE A 222 16.00 -1.16 8.91
N PRO A 223 16.71 -1.26 7.78
CA PRO A 223 17.13 -2.55 7.23
C PRO A 223 18.23 -3.19 8.09
N HIS A 224 18.11 -4.49 8.32
CA HIS A 224 19.09 -5.33 9.01
C HIS A 224 18.92 -6.79 8.58
N LYS A 225 19.96 -7.62 8.74
CA LYS A 225 19.93 -9.03 8.32
C LYS A 225 19.83 -10.02 9.47
N TYR A 226 20.26 -9.63 10.67
CA TYR A 226 20.34 -10.48 11.86
C TYR A 226 19.80 -9.76 13.10
N ARG A 227 19.24 -10.54 14.02
CA ARG A 227 18.67 -10.14 15.32
C ARG A 227 19.17 -11.06 16.41
N TYR A 228 19.71 -10.49 17.48
CA TYR A 228 20.15 -11.25 18.64
C TYR A 228 19.51 -10.68 19.88
N PHE A 229 18.92 -11.55 20.69
CA PHE A 229 18.36 -11.17 21.99
C PHE A 229 18.90 -12.10 23.06
N GLY A 230 19.22 -11.56 24.22
CA GLY A 230 19.76 -12.37 25.30
C GLY A 230 19.79 -11.63 26.62
N LEU A 231 20.11 -12.40 27.66
CA LEU A 231 20.31 -11.91 29.02
C LEU A 231 21.76 -12.12 29.41
N ILE A 232 22.37 -11.12 30.02
CA ILE A 232 23.73 -11.20 30.55
C ILE A 232 23.77 -10.61 31.96
N ASP A 233 24.70 -11.08 32.78
CA ASP A 233 25.01 -10.39 34.03
C ASP A 233 25.61 -9.02 33.74
N PHE A 234 25.18 -8.01 34.51
CA PHE A 234 25.66 -6.64 34.34
C PHE A 234 27.18 -6.54 34.48
N SER A 235 27.80 -7.34 35.35
CA SER A 235 29.26 -7.41 35.52
C SER A 235 30.02 -7.86 34.26
N ARG A 236 29.34 -8.59 33.37
CA ARG A 236 29.88 -9.14 32.12
C ARG A 236 29.50 -8.30 30.90
N LEU A 237 28.80 -7.18 31.09
CA LEU A 237 28.23 -6.38 30.00
C LEU A 237 29.29 -5.88 29.00
N THR A 238 30.54 -5.69 29.43
CA THR A 238 31.67 -5.31 28.57
C THR A 238 32.01 -6.37 27.51
N GLU A 239 31.64 -7.63 27.71
CA GLU A 239 31.80 -8.71 26.71
C GLU A 239 30.97 -8.46 25.44
N LEU A 240 29.91 -7.65 25.51
CA LEU A 240 29.08 -7.29 24.35
C LEU A 240 29.64 -6.11 23.53
N LYS A 241 30.65 -5.40 24.04
CA LYS A 241 31.13 -4.12 23.47
C LYS A 241 31.42 -4.21 21.97
N ASP A 242 32.14 -5.23 21.55
CA ASP A 242 32.52 -5.42 20.14
C ASP A 242 31.31 -5.76 19.26
N ASN A 243 30.40 -6.60 19.76
CA ASN A 243 29.16 -6.95 19.06
C ASN A 243 28.26 -5.72 18.88
N ILE A 244 28.15 -4.88 19.92
CA ILE A 244 27.38 -3.64 19.86
C ILE A 244 27.99 -2.69 18.83
N LYS A 245 29.30 -2.44 18.87
CA LYS A 245 29.97 -1.53 17.92
C LYS A 245 29.91 -2.01 16.47
N LYS A 246 29.95 -3.32 16.22
CA LYS A 246 29.76 -3.92 14.89
C LYS A 246 28.31 -3.91 14.41
N SER A 247 27.36 -3.80 15.34
CA SER A 247 25.94 -3.77 15.03
C SER A 247 25.52 -2.43 14.42
N LYS A 248 24.38 -2.45 13.74
CA LYS A 248 23.74 -1.26 13.20
C LYS A 248 22.98 -0.50 14.27
N ARG A 249 22.24 -1.24 15.10
CA ARG A 249 21.57 -0.71 16.29
C ARG A 249 21.62 -1.74 17.40
N SER A 250 21.74 -1.27 18.63
CA SER A 250 21.57 -2.11 19.82
C SER A 250 20.77 -1.37 20.89
N VAL A 251 20.03 -2.12 21.69
CA VAL A 251 19.33 -1.62 22.88
C VAL A 251 19.66 -2.55 24.03
N ILE A 252 20.11 -1.98 25.15
CA ILE A 252 20.50 -2.73 26.35
C ILE A 252 19.71 -2.16 27.51
N ARG A 253 18.86 -2.98 28.13
CA ARG A 253 18.04 -2.60 29.28
C ARG A 253 18.63 -3.18 30.54
N ILE A 254 18.82 -2.36 31.55
CA ILE A 254 19.55 -2.74 32.76
C ILE A 254 18.59 -2.78 33.94
N SER A 255 18.73 -3.83 34.75
CA SER A 255 17.96 -4.02 35.98
C SER A 255 18.81 -4.73 37.01
N PHE A 256 19.26 -3.98 38.01
CA PHE A 256 20.15 -4.47 39.07
C PHE A 256 21.40 -5.17 38.49
N ASN A 257 21.55 -6.48 38.72
CA ASN A 257 22.68 -7.28 38.27
C ASN A 257 22.49 -7.92 36.89
N LYS A 258 21.41 -7.60 36.16
CA LYS A 258 21.12 -8.17 34.83
C LYS A 258 21.00 -7.08 33.77
N ALA A 259 21.37 -7.43 32.55
CA ALA A 259 21.12 -6.64 31.36
C ALA A 259 20.48 -7.51 30.28
N TYR A 260 19.37 -7.05 29.72
CA TYR A 260 18.77 -7.65 28.54
C TYR A 260 19.20 -6.86 27.31
N PHE A 261 19.64 -7.54 26.26
CA PHE A 261 20.08 -6.88 25.03
C PHE A 261 19.26 -7.30 23.82
N SER A 262 19.08 -6.36 22.91
CA SER A 262 18.62 -6.54 21.53
C SER A 262 19.67 -5.96 20.60
N ILE A 263 20.27 -6.78 19.73
CA ILE A 263 21.31 -6.35 18.78
C ILE A 263 20.84 -6.64 17.35
N TYR A 264 20.89 -5.62 16.50
CA TYR A 264 20.47 -5.65 15.10
C TYR A 264 21.67 -5.41 14.19
N SER A 265 21.99 -6.38 13.33
CA SER A 265 23.23 -6.38 12.55
C SER A 265 23.00 -6.68 11.07
N ASP A 266 23.87 -6.14 10.22
CA ASP A 266 23.98 -6.53 8.81
C ASP A 266 24.90 -7.75 8.61
N TYR A 267 25.65 -8.14 9.64
CA TYR A 267 26.60 -9.25 9.64
C TYR A 267 26.28 -10.27 10.75
N PRO A 268 26.60 -11.56 10.55
CA PRO A 268 26.47 -12.55 11.62
C PRO A 268 27.42 -12.20 12.79
N LEU A 269 26.93 -12.31 14.02
CA LEU A 269 27.67 -12.02 15.25
C LEU A 269 27.79 -13.28 16.11
N THR A 270 28.91 -13.45 16.79
CA THR A 270 29.17 -14.59 17.67
C THR A 270 29.12 -14.16 19.13
N PHE A 271 28.55 -15.01 19.98
CA PHE A 271 28.36 -14.74 21.41
C PHE A 271 28.97 -15.91 22.18
N SER A 272 30.12 -15.70 22.81
CA SER A 272 30.82 -16.74 23.58
C SER A 272 30.36 -16.71 25.03
N GLY A 273 29.86 -17.83 25.56
CA GLY A 273 29.43 -17.94 26.97
C GLY A 273 28.24 -17.05 27.34
N ILE A 274 27.43 -16.66 26.36
CA ILE A 274 26.20 -15.87 26.54
C ILE A 274 25.06 -16.64 25.88
N ASP A 275 24.04 -16.99 26.67
CA ASP A 275 22.87 -17.70 26.17
C ASP A 275 21.92 -16.73 25.46
N LEU A 276 21.74 -16.97 24.16
CA LEU A 276 20.76 -16.25 23.36
C LEU A 276 19.37 -16.84 23.54
N THR A 277 18.36 -15.98 23.46
CA THR A 277 16.96 -16.43 23.41
C THR A 277 16.70 -17.27 22.15
N PRO A 278 15.74 -18.21 22.19
CA PRO A 278 15.38 -19.03 21.02
C PRO A 278 14.94 -18.21 19.79
N GLN A 279 14.49 -16.97 19.97
CA GLN A 279 14.04 -16.09 18.91
C GLN A 279 15.19 -15.34 18.21
N SER A 280 16.43 -15.52 18.66
CA SER A 280 17.61 -14.98 18.01
C SER A 280 17.89 -15.69 16.68
N ASP A 281 18.42 -14.94 15.72
CA ASP A 281 18.94 -15.49 14.48
C ASP A 281 20.21 -16.32 14.74
N ILE A 282 20.40 -17.32 13.88
CA ILE A 282 21.57 -18.19 13.87
C ILE A 282 22.55 -17.78 12.77
N LEU A 283 23.76 -18.36 12.77
CA LEU A 283 24.85 -18.11 11.82
C LEU A 283 24.58 -18.72 10.42
N THR A 284 23.40 -18.48 9.87
CA THR A 284 23.00 -18.83 8.51
C THR A 284 22.63 -17.57 7.74
N GLU A 285 22.65 -17.64 6.40
CA GLU A 285 22.31 -16.50 5.56
C GLU A 285 20.80 -16.20 5.59
N ASN A 286 20.44 -14.91 5.69
CA ASN A 286 19.07 -14.45 5.45
C ASN A 286 18.76 -14.52 3.95
N LYS A 287 17.89 -15.47 3.56
CA LYS A 287 17.49 -15.71 2.16
C LYS A 287 16.23 -14.95 1.72
N LEU A 288 15.74 -14.01 2.52
CA LEU A 288 14.47 -13.30 2.28
C LEU A 288 14.64 -12.03 1.44
N ASN A 289 15.71 -11.93 0.64
CA ASN A 289 16.00 -10.78 -0.26
C ASN A 289 15.87 -9.41 0.45
N GLY A 290 16.39 -9.30 1.66
CA GLY A 290 16.35 -8.07 2.47
C GLY A 290 15.07 -7.85 3.28
N CYS A 291 14.04 -8.69 3.10
CA CYS A 291 12.83 -8.63 3.93
C CYS A 291 13.18 -8.88 5.40
N ILE A 292 12.71 -7.97 6.26
CA ILE A 292 12.90 -8.05 7.71
C ILE A 292 11.70 -8.67 8.44
N MET A 293 10.77 -9.32 7.73
CA MET A 293 9.59 -9.99 8.34
C MET A 293 8.76 -9.12 9.30
N CYS A 294 8.67 -7.80 9.07
CA CYS A 294 7.94 -6.89 9.96
C CYS A 294 6.41 -6.97 9.83
N GLY A 295 5.88 -7.62 8.79
CA GLY A 295 4.44 -7.77 8.59
C GLY A 295 3.69 -6.56 8.06
N LYS A 296 4.24 -5.34 8.09
CA LYS A 296 3.52 -4.12 7.68
C LYS A 296 2.91 -4.18 6.28
N CYS A 297 3.60 -4.84 5.34
CA CYS A 297 3.10 -5.00 3.98
C CYS A 297 1.87 -5.90 3.89
N VAL A 298 1.68 -6.82 4.84
CA VAL A 298 0.51 -7.71 4.92
C VAL A 298 -0.75 -6.90 5.21
N ASP A 299 -0.67 -5.99 6.19
CA ASP A 299 -1.81 -5.19 6.67
C ASP A 299 -2.37 -4.24 5.59
N VAL A 300 -1.56 -3.87 4.60
CA VAL A 300 -1.95 -2.91 3.55
C VAL A 300 -2.14 -3.53 2.16
N CYS A 301 -1.88 -4.83 1.99
CA CYS A 301 -1.89 -5.49 0.68
C CYS A 301 -3.31 -5.89 0.26
N PRO A 302 -3.91 -5.24 -0.76
CA PRO A 302 -5.25 -5.60 -1.22
C PRO A 302 -5.28 -6.98 -1.90
N TYR A 303 -4.16 -7.43 -2.45
CA TYR A 303 -4.09 -8.70 -3.18
C TYR A 303 -4.16 -9.91 -2.24
N SER A 304 -3.64 -9.79 -1.02
CA SER A 304 -3.77 -10.85 -0.01
C SER A 304 -5.22 -11.03 0.42
N GLU A 305 -5.95 -9.93 0.62
CA GLU A 305 -7.40 -9.95 0.90
C GLU A 305 -8.18 -10.51 -0.29
N TYR A 306 -7.86 -10.06 -1.51
CA TYR A 306 -8.45 -10.55 -2.76
C TYR A 306 -8.33 -12.07 -2.94
N LYS A 307 -7.20 -12.67 -2.52
CA LYS A 307 -6.99 -14.13 -2.51
C LYS A 307 -7.47 -14.83 -1.24
N GLY A 308 -7.90 -14.10 -0.22
CA GLY A 308 -8.28 -14.65 1.08
C GLY A 308 -7.13 -15.38 1.81
N SER A 309 -5.87 -15.04 1.50
CA SER A 309 -4.72 -15.75 2.08
C SER A 309 -3.47 -14.89 2.15
N LEU A 310 -2.79 -14.97 3.31
CA LEU A 310 -1.57 -14.22 3.63
C LEU A 310 -0.36 -14.66 2.79
N VAL A 311 -0.40 -15.86 2.21
CA VAL A 311 0.67 -16.35 1.33
C VAL A 311 0.85 -15.43 0.11
N TYR A 312 -0.22 -14.78 -0.36
CA TYR A 312 -0.19 -13.86 -1.50
C TYR A 312 0.12 -12.41 -1.09
N SER A 313 0.56 -12.17 0.14
CA SER A 313 1.14 -10.89 0.55
C SER A 313 2.61 -10.81 0.11
N PRO A 314 3.22 -9.60 0.09
CA PRO A 314 4.66 -9.48 -0.16
C PRO A 314 5.53 -10.25 0.86
N LEU A 315 5.10 -10.34 2.12
CA LEU A 315 5.78 -11.17 3.11
C LEU A 315 5.75 -12.64 2.68
N GLY A 316 4.57 -13.13 2.29
CA GLY A 316 4.39 -14.48 1.77
C GLY A 316 5.26 -14.78 0.56
N PHE A 317 5.36 -13.83 -0.38
CA PHE A 317 6.27 -13.92 -1.54
C PHE A 317 7.73 -14.16 -1.13
N TYR A 318 8.31 -13.29 -0.30
CA TYR A 318 9.72 -13.41 0.09
C TYR A 318 9.98 -14.68 0.91
N THR A 319 9.08 -15.03 1.83
CA THR A 319 9.23 -16.24 2.65
C THR A 319 9.14 -17.51 1.81
N LEU A 320 8.13 -17.61 0.95
CA LEU A 320 7.91 -18.81 0.14
C LEU A 320 8.97 -18.97 -0.96
N GLN A 321 9.42 -17.87 -1.57
CA GLN A 321 10.54 -17.90 -2.52
C GLN A 321 11.83 -18.41 -1.86
N ALA A 322 12.14 -17.96 -0.64
CA ALA A 322 13.29 -18.46 0.15
C ALA A 322 13.16 -19.93 0.57
N LEU A 323 11.97 -20.50 0.46
CA LEU A 323 11.66 -21.91 0.68
C LEU A 323 11.55 -22.71 -0.63
N GLY A 324 11.84 -22.09 -1.79
CA GLY A 324 11.77 -22.75 -3.09
C GLY A 324 10.36 -22.99 -3.60
N SER A 325 9.34 -22.35 -3.01
CA SER A 325 7.95 -22.50 -3.44
C SER A 325 7.64 -21.56 -4.61
N PRO A 326 7.00 -22.04 -5.69
CA PRO A 326 6.76 -21.26 -6.91
C PRO A 326 5.54 -20.34 -6.78
N ILE A 327 5.48 -19.51 -5.74
CA ILE A 327 4.37 -18.59 -5.57
C ILE A 327 4.42 -17.47 -6.60
N GLN A 328 3.28 -17.20 -7.24
CA GLN A 328 3.10 -16.10 -8.17
C GLN A 328 2.09 -15.11 -7.58
N ILE A 329 2.44 -13.82 -7.62
CA ILE A 329 1.56 -12.72 -7.21
C ILE A 329 1.26 -11.88 -8.44
N ASN A 330 0.01 -11.94 -8.89
CA ASN A 330 -0.47 -11.22 -10.08
C ASN A 330 -1.25 -9.97 -9.66
N CYS A 331 -0.63 -9.15 -8.80
CA CYS A 331 -1.23 -7.89 -8.34
C CYS A 331 -0.98 -6.76 -9.35
N HIS A 332 -1.71 -5.65 -9.25
CA HIS A 332 -1.57 -4.53 -10.18
C HIS A 332 -0.44 -3.53 -9.83
N MET A 333 0.44 -3.85 -8.88
CA MET A 333 1.60 -2.99 -8.53
C MET A 333 1.27 -1.60 -7.96
N CYS A 334 0.30 -1.49 -7.04
CA CYS A 334 -0.10 -0.19 -6.45
C CYS A 334 0.87 0.42 -5.42
N GLY A 335 1.99 -0.22 -5.13
CA GLY A 335 3.06 0.34 -4.28
C GLY A 335 2.76 0.52 -2.79
N LYS A 336 1.54 0.21 -2.31
CA LYS A 336 1.18 0.32 -0.86
C LYS A 336 2.18 -0.41 0.05
N CYS A 337 2.67 -1.56 -0.40
CA CYS A 337 3.67 -2.34 0.32
C CYS A 337 5.04 -1.66 0.40
N VAL A 338 5.46 -0.94 -0.65
CA VAL A 338 6.74 -0.23 -0.70
C VAL A 338 6.71 0.97 0.25
N GLU A 339 5.61 1.72 0.28
CA GLU A 339 5.40 2.88 1.14
C GLU A 339 5.55 2.56 2.64
N VAL A 340 5.09 1.39 3.07
CA VAL A 340 5.12 0.97 4.48
C VAL A 340 6.35 0.13 4.84
N CYS A 341 7.23 -0.19 3.88
CA CYS A 341 8.35 -1.10 4.09
C CYS A 341 9.51 -0.38 4.80
N PRO A 342 9.82 -0.71 6.07
CA PRO A 342 10.92 -0.07 6.80
C PRO A 342 12.30 -0.42 6.23
N ALA A 343 12.41 -1.53 5.50
CA ALA A 343 13.64 -1.95 4.84
C ALA A 343 13.85 -1.31 3.45
N LYS A 344 12.88 -0.52 2.95
CA LYS A 344 12.94 0.18 1.65
C LYS A 344 13.30 -0.74 0.46
N ILE A 345 12.73 -1.94 0.47
CA ILE A 345 12.93 -2.93 -0.61
C ILE A 345 12.03 -2.58 -1.80
N ASP A 346 12.53 -2.80 -3.02
CA ASP A 346 11.74 -2.66 -4.24
C ASP A 346 10.84 -3.89 -4.49
N ILE A 347 9.79 -3.98 -3.68
CA ILE A 347 8.83 -5.09 -3.69
C ILE A 347 8.14 -5.22 -5.06
N ILE A 348 7.84 -4.10 -5.71
CA ILE A 348 7.14 -4.12 -7.01
C ILE A 348 8.03 -4.75 -8.08
N SER A 349 9.28 -4.34 -8.17
CA SER A 349 10.23 -4.90 -9.15
C SER A 349 10.43 -6.40 -8.95
N ASP A 350 10.52 -6.87 -7.71
CA ASP A 350 10.67 -8.29 -7.44
C ASP A 350 9.44 -9.11 -7.82
N ILE A 351 8.24 -8.64 -7.49
CA ILE A 351 7.00 -9.33 -7.87
C ILE A 351 6.80 -9.30 -9.39
N SER A 352 7.09 -8.17 -10.04
CA SER A 352 6.86 -7.99 -11.49
C SER A 352 7.69 -8.94 -12.36
N LYS A 353 8.82 -9.45 -11.86
CA LYS A 353 9.64 -10.47 -12.53
C LYS A 353 8.89 -11.77 -12.78
N SER A 354 7.99 -12.16 -11.87
CA SER A 354 7.27 -13.44 -11.90
C SER A 354 5.76 -13.33 -12.18
N ALA A 355 5.19 -12.13 -12.07
CA ALA A 355 3.77 -11.90 -12.29
C ALA A 355 3.33 -12.29 -13.72
N THR A 356 2.17 -12.94 -13.83
CA THR A 356 1.58 -13.34 -15.11
C THR A 356 0.09 -13.00 -15.11
N TYR A 357 -0.39 -12.29 -16.13
CA TYR A 357 -1.76 -11.78 -16.20
C TYR A 357 -2.56 -12.53 -17.26
N SER A 358 -3.84 -12.75 -17.00
CA SER A 358 -4.80 -13.34 -17.94
C SER A 358 -5.48 -12.20 -18.70
N LEU A 359 -4.82 -11.76 -19.78
CA LEU A 359 -5.21 -10.56 -20.53
C LEU A 359 -6.19 -10.83 -21.67
N GLU A 360 -6.68 -12.06 -21.81
CA GLU A 360 -7.61 -12.48 -22.86
C GLU A 360 -8.91 -11.65 -22.86
N SER A 361 -9.20 -10.97 -21.75
CA SER A 361 -10.40 -10.16 -21.54
C SER A 361 -10.27 -8.69 -21.96
N ILE A 362 -9.08 -8.20 -22.33
CA ILE A 362 -8.84 -6.77 -22.58
C ILE A 362 -8.79 -6.51 -24.09
N PRO A 363 -9.84 -5.89 -24.67
CA PRO A 363 -9.86 -5.64 -26.11
C PRO A 363 -8.75 -4.64 -26.49
N ASN A 364 -7.83 -5.02 -27.38
CA ASN A 364 -6.95 -4.07 -28.03
C ASN A 364 -7.68 -3.47 -29.25
N LYS A 365 -8.60 -2.53 -28.99
CA LYS A 365 -9.32 -1.81 -30.05
C LYS A 365 -8.68 -0.43 -30.21
N LYS A 366 -8.14 -0.17 -31.41
CA LYS A 366 -7.65 1.16 -31.78
C LYS A 366 -8.81 2.16 -31.76
N VAL A 367 -8.58 3.30 -31.12
CA VAL A 367 -9.54 4.41 -31.06
C VAL A 367 -9.12 5.48 -32.07
N LYS A 368 -10.10 6.19 -32.65
CA LYS A 368 -9.81 7.35 -33.53
C LYS A 368 -9.02 8.41 -32.77
N GLU A 369 -8.03 8.98 -33.45
CA GLU A 369 -7.17 10.00 -32.87
C GLU A 369 -7.59 11.40 -33.34
N LEU A 370 -7.29 12.40 -32.53
CA LEU A 370 -7.53 13.81 -32.82
C LEU A 370 -6.42 14.60 -32.13
N ASN A 371 -5.50 15.20 -32.89
CA ASN A 371 -4.29 15.80 -32.32
C ASN A 371 -4.55 17.21 -31.78
N TYR A 372 -4.17 17.46 -30.52
CA TYR A 372 -4.28 18.78 -29.86
C TYR A 372 -3.16 19.00 -28.84
N LYS A 373 -3.02 20.24 -28.34
CA LYS A 373 -2.13 20.54 -27.22
C LYS A 373 -2.55 19.84 -25.92
N ARG A 374 -3.84 19.57 -25.74
CA ARG A 374 -4.39 18.79 -24.62
C ARG A 374 -5.07 17.57 -25.19
N GLU A 375 -4.73 16.39 -24.71
CA GLU A 375 -5.21 15.12 -25.28
C GLU A 375 -5.70 14.18 -24.18
N ILE A 376 -6.83 13.51 -24.42
CA ILE A 376 -7.22 12.33 -23.67
C ILE A 376 -6.39 11.15 -24.20
N VAL A 377 -5.60 10.51 -23.34
CA VAL A 377 -4.82 9.34 -23.74
C VAL A 377 -5.58 8.07 -23.43
N ILE A 378 -5.73 7.24 -24.46
CA ILE A 378 -6.32 5.91 -24.37
C ILE A 378 -5.21 4.88 -24.50
N THR A 379 -5.12 3.98 -23.54
CA THR A 379 -4.28 2.78 -23.61
C THR A 379 -5.19 1.54 -23.75
N PRO A 380 -4.65 0.32 -23.89
CA PRO A 380 -5.47 -0.89 -23.82
C PRO A 380 -6.27 -1.03 -22.51
N ILE A 381 -5.89 -0.33 -21.43
CA ILE A 381 -6.66 -0.33 -20.18
C ILE A 381 -8.05 0.31 -20.39
N SER A 382 -8.12 1.42 -21.14
CA SER A 382 -9.36 2.19 -21.34
C SER A 382 -9.95 2.09 -22.75
N SER A 383 -9.35 1.31 -23.66
CA SER A 383 -9.81 1.09 -25.04
C SER A 383 -11.27 0.66 -25.17
N SER A 384 -11.81 -0.02 -24.13
CA SER A 384 -13.21 -0.46 -24.09
C SER A 384 -14.18 0.57 -23.47
N LEU A 385 -13.69 1.74 -23.06
CA LEU A 385 -14.46 2.79 -22.38
C LEU A 385 -14.91 3.90 -23.36
N GLU A 386 -15.38 3.54 -24.55
CA GLU A 386 -15.77 4.49 -25.61
C GLU A 386 -16.83 5.49 -25.16
N GLU A 387 -17.88 5.02 -24.48
CA GLU A 387 -18.94 5.90 -23.94
C GLU A 387 -18.36 6.94 -22.96
N ARG A 388 -17.42 6.51 -22.13
CA ARG A 388 -16.76 7.37 -21.15
C ARG A 388 -15.83 8.38 -21.81
N LEU A 389 -15.08 7.96 -22.84
CA LEU A 389 -14.30 8.87 -23.67
C LEU A 389 -15.19 9.97 -24.24
N LEU A 390 -16.34 9.59 -24.81
CA LEU A 390 -17.27 10.53 -25.38
C LEU A 390 -17.85 11.49 -24.33
N LYS A 391 -18.25 10.99 -23.15
CA LYS A 391 -18.67 11.83 -22.03
C LYS A 391 -17.58 12.83 -21.62
N ALA A 392 -16.32 12.41 -21.54
CA ALA A 392 -15.21 13.29 -21.19
C ALA A 392 -14.98 14.40 -22.23
N LEU A 393 -15.05 14.07 -23.53
CA LEU A 393 -14.94 15.06 -24.60
C LEU A 393 -16.08 16.08 -24.57
N LEU A 394 -17.31 15.61 -24.34
CA LEU A 394 -18.49 16.47 -24.22
C LEU A 394 -18.41 17.38 -22.99
N TYR A 395 -17.93 16.87 -21.86
CA TYR A 395 -17.70 17.65 -20.65
C TYR A 395 -16.80 18.87 -20.93
N PHE A 396 -15.63 18.65 -21.54
CA PHE A 396 -14.72 19.75 -21.85
C PHE A 396 -15.24 20.66 -22.96
N SER A 397 -15.90 20.11 -23.98
CA SER A 397 -16.52 20.90 -25.04
C SER A 397 -17.57 21.86 -24.48
N ALA A 398 -18.41 21.43 -23.53
CA ALA A 398 -19.37 22.27 -22.84
C ALA A 398 -18.72 23.42 -22.04
N LYS A 399 -17.46 23.26 -21.62
CA LYS A 399 -16.64 24.28 -20.94
C LYS A 399 -15.82 25.13 -21.92
N GLY A 400 -16.10 25.07 -23.22
CA GLY A 400 -15.40 25.84 -24.26
C GLY A 400 -13.99 25.33 -24.55
N SER A 401 -13.69 24.07 -24.19
CA SER A 401 -12.37 23.48 -24.27
C SER A 401 -12.39 22.26 -25.19
N ILE A 402 -11.85 22.39 -26.40
CA ILE A 402 -11.67 21.24 -27.29
C ILE A 402 -10.40 20.47 -26.87
N ILE A 403 -10.54 19.15 -26.73
CA ILE A 403 -9.47 18.25 -26.30
C ILE A 403 -9.33 17.15 -27.35
N GLY A 404 -8.08 16.83 -27.66
CA GLY A 404 -7.74 15.76 -28.58
C GLY A 404 -7.89 14.37 -27.96
N VAL A 405 -7.65 13.35 -28.77
CA VAL A 405 -7.58 11.95 -28.34
C VAL A 405 -6.36 11.32 -28.96
N LYS A 406 -5.57 10.60 -28.15
CA LYS A 406 -4.43 9.84 -28.63
C LYS A 406 -4.53 8.40 -28.16
N TYR A 407 -4.45 7.47 -29.10
CA TYR A 407 -4.33 6.06 -28.79
C TYR A 407 -2.86 5.68 -28.63
N LEU A 408 -2.52 5.09 -27.49
CA LEU A 408 -1.19 4.63 -27.20
C LEU A 408 -1.16 3.10 -27.21
N ASP A 409 -0.68 2.55 -28.33
CA ASP A 409 -0.56 1.11 -28.50
C ASP A 409 0.61 0.57 -27.65
N LEU A 410 0.28 0.07 -26.47
CA LEU A 410 1.22 -0.52 -25.52
C LEU A 410 0.89 -1.98 -25.28
N ASN A 411 1.91 -2.77 -24.93
CA ASN A 411 1.66 -4.05 -24.29
C ASN A 411 1.19 -3.81 -22.84
N ILE A 412 -0.01 -4.27 -22.50
CA ILE A 412 -0.57 -4.07 -21.16
C ILE A 412 0.19 -4.83 -20.06
N GLN A 413 0.84 -5.96 -20.35
CA GLN A 413 1.74 -6.58 -19.36
C GLN A 413 2.91 -5.67 -19.05
N ASP A 414 3.52 -5.08 -20.07
CA ASP A 414 4.66 -4.18 -19.89
C ASP A 414 4.24 -2.91 -19.16
N LEU A 415 3.05 -2.39 -19.44
CA LEU A 415 2.47 -1.25 -18.72
C LEU A 415 2.31 -1.55 -17.23
N VAL A 416 1.62 -2.65 -16.88
CA VAL A 416 1.36 -3.03 -15.48
C VAL A 416 2.65 -3.45 -14.75
N LYS A 417 3.61 -4.08 -15.45
CA LYS A 417 4.91 -4.50 -14.89
C LYS A 417 5.95 -3.37 -14.86
N GLY A 418 5.65 -2.20 -15.42
CA GLY A 418 6.59 -1.07 -15.50
C GLY A 418 7.79 -1.32 -16.44
N ARG A 419 7.61 -2.09 -17.52
CA ARG A 419 8.65 -2.44 -18.51
C ARG A 419 8.56 -1.61 -19.80
N VAL A 420 7.78 -0.54 -19.81
CA VAL A 420 7.60 0.34 -20.96
C VAL A 420 8.85 1.19 -21.18
N ASN A 421 9.27 1.35 -22.43
CA ASN A 421 10.33 2.28 -22.82
C ASN A 421 9.79 3.72 -22.90
N TRP A 422 9.69 4.37 -21.74
CA TRP A 422 9.11 5.71 -21.62
C TRP A 422 9.83 6.79 -22.44
N LYS A 423 11.15 6.65 -22.65
CA LYS A 423 11.92 7.58 -23.47
C LYS A 423 11.44 7.61 -24.93
N GLU A 424 11.09 6.44 -25.48
CA GLU A 424 10.58 6.35 -26.85
C GLU A 424 9.16 6.89 -26.93
N ILE A 425 8.30 6.50 -25.98
CA ILE A 425 6.91 6.96 -25.92
C ILE A 425 6.82 8.48 -25.79
N ALA A 426 7.69 9.11 -24.98
CA ALA A 426 7.69 10.55 -24.75
C ALA A 426 7.86 11.38 -26.04
N LYS A 427 8.51 10.85 -27.08
CA LYS A 427 8.65 11.53 -28.37
C LYS A 427 7.30 11.83 -29.03
N GLN A 428 6.27 11.04 -28.74
CA GLN A 428 4.91 11.23 -29.28
C GLN A 428 4.16 12.41 -28.62
N PHE A 429 4.72 12.99 -27.56
CA PHE A 429 4.09 14.02 -26.72
C PHE A 429 4.86 15.35 -26.72
N LEU A 430 5.84 15.55 -27.62
CA LEU A 430 6.66 16.78 -27.67
C LEU A 430 5.86 18.08 -27.83
N ASN A 431 4.69 18.01 -28.48
CA ASN A 431 3.80 19.16 -28.72
C ASN A 431 2.54 19.16 -27.83
N VAL A 432 2.48 18.27 -26.84
CA VAL A 432 1.33 18.08 -25.96
C VAL A 432 1.67 18.67 -24.60
N SER A 433 0.91 19.67 -24.16
CA SER A 433 1.10 20.30 -22.85
C SER A 433 0.40 19.54 -21.72
N GLN A 434 -0.67 18.79 -22.02
CA GLN A 434 -1.44 18.06 -21.01
C GLN A 434 -2.03 16.76 -21.55
N ILE A 435 -1.89 15.70 -20.76
CA ILE A 435 -2.58 14.43 -20.91
C ILE A 435 -3.70 14.36 -19.89
N ILE A 436 -4.87 13.91 -20.32
CA ILE A 436 -6.00 13.60 -19.45
C ILE A 436 -6.28 12.10 -19.57
N THR A 437 -6.42 11.43 -18.43
CA THR A 437 -6.64 9.98 -18.37
C THR A 437 -8.08 9.66 -18.00
N LEU A 438 -8.60 8.55 -18.52
CA LEU A 438 -9.97 8.10 -18.24
C LEU A 438 -10.06 7.22 -17.00
N THR A 439 -8.95 6.63 -16.59
CA THR A 439 -8.86 5.68 -15.47
C THR A 439 -7.77 6.10 -14.47
N PRO A 440 -7.94 5.82 -13.17
CA PRO A 440 -6.91 6.09 -12.17
C PRO A 440 -5.67 5.20 -12.37
N GLU A 441 -5.82 4.03 -13.00
CA GLU A 441 -4.72 3.15 -13.40
C GLU A 441 -3.82 3.82 -14.44
N GLU A 442 -4.39 4.38 -15.52
CA GLU A 442 -3.62 5.11 -16.53
C GLU A 442 -2.98 6.36 -15.96
N PHE A 443 -3.72 7.10 -15.12
CA PHE A 443 -3.17 8.23 -14.38
C PHE A 443 -1.88 7.84 -13.65
N TYR A 444 -1.89 6.70 -12.96
CA TYR A 444 -0.72 6.20 -12.24
C TYR A 444 0.39 5.70 -13.18
N TYR A 445 0.08 4.82 -14.13
CA TYR A 445 1.09 4.17 -14.97
C TYR A 445 1.77 5.11 -15.96
N LEU A 446 1.13 6.21 -16.35
CA LEU A 446 1.69 7.18 -17.30
C LEU A 446 2.57 8.26 -16.64
N GLN A 447 2.59 8.37 -15.30
CA GLN A 447 3.44 9.36 -14.59
C GLN A 447 4.91 9.37 -15.01
N PRO A 448 5.58 8.22 -15.31
CA PRO A 448 6.97 8.21 -15.75
C PRO A 448 7.27 9.06 -17.00
N LEU A 449 6.27 9.40 -17.83
CA LEU A 449 6.45 10.29 -18.98
C LEU A 449 6.97 11.68 -18.58
N LYS A 450 6.61 12.18 -17.39
CA LYS A 450 7.03 13.49 -16.87
C LYS A 450 8.55 13.60 -16.69
N ASN A 451 9.27 12.47 -16.63
CA ASN A 451 10.72 12.46 -16.55
C ASN A 451 11.41 12.77 -17.89
N TYR A 452 10.68 12.74 -19.02
CA TYR A 452 11.25 12.84 -20.36
C TYR A 452 10.70 13.99 -21.19
N VAL A 453 9.52 14.52 -20.85
CA VAL A 453 8.90 15.66 -21.54
C VAL A 453 8.14 16.53 -20.53
N ILE A 454 8.10 17.84 -20.78
CA ILE A 454 7.35 18.79 -19.95
C ILE A 454 5.87 18.61 -20.28
N LEU A 455 5.16 17.87 -19.43
CA LEU A 455 3.73 17.64 -19.57
C LEU A 455 3.02 17.65 -18.22
N ASP A 456 1.76 18.05 -18.21
CA ASP A 456 0.85 17.77 -17.11
C ASP A 456 0.05 16.48 -17.38
N ILE A 457 -0.23 15.70 -16.34
CA ILE A 457 -1.05 14.49 -16.43
C ILE A 457 -2.15 14.61 -15.40
N GLY A 458 -3.39 14.73 -15.86
CA GLY A 458 -4.60 14.82 -15.04
C GLY A 458 -5.49 13.59 -15.16
N TYR A 459 -6.40 13.46 -14.21
CA TYR A 459 -7.45 12.44 -14.21
C TYR A 459 -8.83 13.10 -14.40
N ILE A 460 -9.66 12.58 -15.30
CA ILE A 460 -10.95 13.20 -15.63
C ILE A 460 -11.86 13.44 -14.42
N GLU A 461 -11.84 12.57 -13.41
CA GLU A 461 -12.70 12.76 -12.25
C GLU A 461 -12.23 13.87 -11.33
N ASP A 462 -10.97 14.32 -11.42
CA ASP A 462 -10.51 15.47 -10.64
C ASP A 462 -11.21 16.75 -11.10
N TYR A 463 -11.46 16.89 -12.41
CA TYR A 463 -12.14 18.06 -12.98
C TYR A 463 -13.63 18.07 -12.67
N THR A 464 -14.25 16.89 -12.60
CA THR A 464 -15.71 16.77 -12.45
C THR A 464 -16.13 16.69 -10.99
N LEU A 465 -15.28 16.16 -10.11
CA LEU A 465 -15.56 16.06 -8.67
C LEU A 465 -15.77 17.43 -8.02
N GLU A 466 -15.06 18.47 -8.46
CA GLU A 466 -15.20 19.84 -7.96
C GLU A 466 -16.61 20.41 -8.18
N GLU A 467 -17.34 19.92 -9.18
CA GLU A 467 -18.65 20.43 -9.57
C GLU A 467 -19.81 19.69 -8.89
N ILE A 468 -19.54 18.60 -8.18
CA ILE A 468 -20.57 17.79 -7.52
C ILE A 468 -20.69 18.16 -6.05
N GLN A 469 -21.91 18.55 -5.66
CA GLN A 469 -22.28 18.70 -4.25
C GLN A 469 -22.57 17.31 -3.66
N GLY A 470 -21.77 16.86 -2.70
CA GLY A 470 -21.98 15.55 -2.08
C GLY A 470 -21.18 15.32 -0.80
N ASN A 471 -21.68 14.44 0.05
CA ASN A 471 -20.95 14.00 1.24
C ASN A 471 -19.76 13.13 0.80
N LYS A 472 -18.54 13.56 1.14
CA LYS A 472 -17.28 12.83 0.85
C LYS A 472 -17.25 11.43 1.48
N GLU A 473 -18.08 11.16 2.48
CA GLU A 473 -18.17 9.86 3.15
C GLU A 473 -18.77 8.73 2.28
N GLU A 474 -19.52 9.07 1.22
CA GLU A 474 -20.16 8.09 0.32
C GLU A 474 -19.38 7.88 -1.00
N LEU A 475 -18.20 8.51 -1.12
CA LEU A 475 -17.34 8.49 -2.29
C LEU A 475 -16.29 7.38 -2.19
N HIS A 476 -16.28 6.44 -3.14
CA HIS A 476 -15.18 5.51 -3.31
C HIS A 476 -14.00 6.19 -4.04
N ILE A 477 -12.85 6.19 -3.37
CA ILE A 477 -11.59 6.73 -3.87
C ILE A 477 -10.66 5.54 -4.19
N PRO A 478 -10.28 5.34 -5.48
CA PRO A 478 -9.49 4.20 -5.92
C PRO A 478 -8.09 4.17 -5.31
N CYS A 479 -7.50 2.98 -5.32
CA CYS A 479 -6.19 2.72 -4.72
C CYS A 479 -5.01 3.46 -5.36
N TYR A 480 -5.19 4.00 -6.57
CA TYR A 480 -4.14 4.68 -7.35
C TYR A 480 -4.16 6.21 -7.26
N LEU A 481 -5.28 6.82 -6.85
CA LEU A 481 -5.36 8.28 -6.64
C LEU A 481 -4.83 8.68 -5.26
N LYS A 482 -3.70 8.09 -4.85
CA LYS A 482 -3.04 8.43 -3.59
C LYS A 482 -2.47 9.83 -3.70
N ASP A 483 -3.30 10.82 -3.41
CA ASP A 483 -2.87 12.20 -3.42
C ASP A 483 -2.33 12.56 -2.03
N TYR A 484 -1.01 12.60 -1.92
CA TYR A 484 -0.29 13.09 -0.74
C TYR A 484 -0.53 14.60 -0.52
N GLU A 485 -0.89 15.37 -1.56
CA GLU A 485 -1.20 16.79 -1.48
C GLU A 485 -2.64 17.03 -1.00
N ARG A 486 -3.61 16.23 -1.45
CA ARG A 486 -5.03 16.37 -1.05
C ARG A 486 -5.41 15.67 0.26
N ARG A 487 -4.51 14.89 0.89
CA ARG A 487 -4.73 14.13 2.16
C ARG A 487 -5.92 13.17 2.12
N ILE A 488 -6.34 12.72 0.95
CA ILE A 488 -7.49 11.83 0.79
C ILE A 488 -7.01 10.38 0.92
N LYS A 489 -7.47 9.66 1.95
CA LYS A 489 -7.15 8.24 2.14
C LYS A 489 -7.98 7.40 1.16
N PRO A 490 -7.36 6.52 0.34
CA PRO A 490 -8.10 5.60 -0.50
C PRO A 490 -9.05 4.75 0.32
N SER A 491 -10.26 4.53 -0.19
CA SER A 491 -11.22 3.60 0.40
C SER A 491 -10.80 2.14 0.18
N LYS A 492 -11.60 1.19 0.69
CA LYS A 492 -11.41 -0.24 0.45
C LYS A 492 -11.35 -0.53 -1.06
N CYS A 493 -10.46 -1.42 -1.48
CA CYS A 493 -10.30 -1.78 -2.88
C CYS A 493 -11.54 -2.53 -3.39
N SER A 494 -12.06 -2.15 -4.56
CA SER A 494 -13.17 -2.84 -5.22
C SER A 494 -12.75 -4.12 -5.95
N TYR A 495 -11.44 -4.32 -6.11
CA TYR A 495 -10.82 -5.36 -6.95
C TYR A 495 -11.16 -5.31 -8.43
N ALA A 496 -11.89 -4.29 -8.91
CA ALA A 496 -12.39 -4.27 -10.29
C ALA A 496 -11.27 -4.35 -11.35
N PHE A 497 -10.17 -3.61 -11.18
CA PHE A 497 -9.03 -3.72 -12.09
C PHE A 497 -8.25 -5.03 -11.91
N LEU A 498 -8.18 -5.57 -10.69
CA LEU A 498 -7.56 -6.89 -10.46
C LEU A 498 -8.34 -8.00 -11.18
N ASP A 499 -9.66 -7.92 -11.14
CA ASP A 499 -10.55 -8.86 -11.82
C ASP A 499 -10.32 -8.86 -13.32
N ILE A 500 -10.17 -7.66 -13.91
CA ILE A 500 -9.86 -7.48 -15.33
C ILE A 500 -8.54 -8.16 -15.70
N ILE A 501 -7.43 -7.82 -15.03
CA ILE A 501 -6.10 -8.33 -15.40
C ILE A 501 -5.87 -9.80 -15.01
N ASN A 502 -6.71 -10.36 -14.13
CA ASN A 502 -6.62 -11.77 -13.73
C ASN A 502 -7.74 -12.64 -14.34
N GLY A 503 -8.65 -12.10 -15.15
CA GLY A 503 -9.76 -12.86 -15.75
C GLY A 503 -10.69 -13.47 -14.71
N THR A 504 -11.06 -12.71 -13.68
CA THR A 504 -11.79 -13.18 -12.49
C THR A 504 -12.95 -12.24 -12.15
N ASN A 505 -13.76 -12.61 -11.16
CA ASN A 505 -14.87 -11.78 -10.68
C ASN A 505 -15.10 -12.01 -9.18
N VAL A 506 -14.23 -11.42 -8.35
CA VAL A 506 -14.30 -11.58 -6.89
C VAL A 506 -15.33 -10.61 -6.32
N LYS A 507 -16.24 -11.10 -5.48
CA LYS A 507 -17.21 -10.25 -4.78
C LYS A 507 -16.49 -9.25 -3.86
N THR A 508 -16.99 -8.01 -3.82
CA THR A 508 -16.48 -6.96 -2.92
C THR A 508 -17.66 -6.37 -2.14
N ASP A 509 -17.48 -6.18 -0.83
CA ASP A 509 -18.44 -5.52 0.06
C ASP A 509 -18.04 -4.04 0.24
N LEU A 510 -17.98 -3.32 -0.88
CA LEU A 510 -17.69 -1.89 -0.89
C LEU A 510 -19.01 -1.13 -0.85
N LYS A 511 -19.22 -0.37 0.23
CA LYS A 511 -20.38 0.52 0.40
C LYS A 511 -20.01 1.92 -0.10
N ALA A 512 -20.38 2.24 -1.34
CA ALA A 512 -20.20 3.57 -1.93
C ALA A 512 -21.36 3.89 -2.88
N LYS A 513 -21.79 5.16 -2.92
CA LYS A 513 -22.85 5.61 -3.86
C LYS A 513 -22.27 6.20 -5.14
N VAL A 514 -21.09 6.81 -5.04
CA VAL A 514 -20.34 7.41 -6.15
C VAL A 514 -18.91 6.90 -6.10
N THR A 515 -18.25 6.76 -7.26
CA THR A 515 -16.86 6.26 -7.35
C THR A 515 -16.03 7.07 -8.32
N LEU A 516 -14.77 7.35 -7.97
CA LEU A 516 -13.77 7.92 -8.87
C LEU A 516 -13.04 6.83 -9.69
N CYS A 517 -13.65 5.66 -9.87
CA CYS A 517 -13.06 4.55 -10.60
C CYS A 517 -14.10 3.96 -11.56
N PRO A 518 -13.89 4.07 -12.88
CA PRO A 518 -14.85 3.59 -13.87
C PRO A 518 -15.00 2.06 -13.86
N PHE A 519 -13.94 1.32 -13.53
CA PHE A 519 -14.05 -0.14 -13.40
C PHE A 519 -14.92 -0.53 -12.21
N THR A 520 -14.82 0.21 -11.10
CA THR A 520 -15.69 0.02 -9.94
C THR A 520 -17.13 0.41 -10.26
N ALA A 521 -17.32 1.51 -11.00
CA ALA A 521 -18.63 1.97 -11.45
C ALA A 521 -19.36 0.86 -12.24
N LYS A 522 -18.67 0.30 -13.24
CA LYS A 522 -19.17 -0.82 -14.04
C LYS A 522 -19.44 -2.07 -13.21
N LYS A 523 -18.52 -2.45 -12.31
CA LYS A 523 -18.62 -3.68 -11.51
C LYS A 523 -19.78 -3.64 -10.51
N LEU A 524 -19.99 -2.50 -9.85
CA LEU A 524 -20.98 -2.34 -8.78
C LEU A 524 -22.25 -1.62 -9.22
N ASN A 525 -22.35 -1.25 -10.50
CA ASN A 525 -23.45 -0.47 -11.06
C ASN A 525 -23.71 0.84 -10.27
N ILE A 526 -22.64 1.57 -9.99
CA ILE A 526 -22.68 2.88 -9.33
C ILE A 526 -22.10 3.93 -10.28
N LYS A 527 -22.45 5.21 -10.09
CA LYS A 527 -22.05 6.28 -11.01
C LYS A 527 -20.70 6.91 -10.65
N THR A 528 -19.96 7.41 -11.64
CA THR A 528 -18.85 8.35 -11.40
C THR A 528 -19.32 9.80 -11.43
N PRO A 529 -18.53 10.77 -10.93
CA PRO A 529 -18.84 12.18 -11.12
C PRO A 529 -19.11 12.57 -12.58
N LEU A 530 -18.27 12.10 -13.52
CA LEU A 530 -18.51 12.30 -14.95
C LEU A 530 -19.90 11.78 -15.41
N ASP A 531 -20.34 10.62 -14.93
CA ASP A 531 -21.67 10.06 -15.27
C ASP A 531 -22.85 10.87 -14.71
N LEU A 532 -22.61 11.67 -13.67
CA LEU A 532 -23.63 12.53 -13.06
C LEU A 532 -23.75 13.87 -13.79
N LEU A 533 -22.64 14.40 -14.30
CA LEU A 533 -22.59 15.69 -15.00
C LEU A 533 -22.95 15.59 -16.49
N VAL A 534 -22.62 14.47 -17.13
CA VAL A 534 -22.86 14.28 -18.57
C VAL A 534 -23.90 13.19 -18.78
N PRO A 535 -25.06 13.51 -19.41
CA PRO A 535 -26.11 12.53 -19.68
C PRO A 535 -25.62 11.41 -20.62
N GLU A 536 -26.35 10.29 -20.66
CA GLU A 536 -26.01 9.16 -21.52
C GLU A 536 -25.92 9.57 -22.99
N VAL A 537 -24.81 9.19 -23.62
CA VAL A 537 -24.59 9.36 -25.06
C VAL A 537 -24.77 8.00 -25.70
N ASN A 538 -25.82 7.85 -26.51
CA ASN A 538 -26.13 6.57 -27.15
C ASN A 538 -25.95 6.66 -28.68
N LYS A 539 -25.95 5.49 -29.35
CA LYS A 539 -25.87 5.40 -30.82
C LYS A 539 -27.02 6.11 -31.53
N ALA A 540 -28.17 6.29 -30.88
CA ALA A 540 -29.31 7.00 -31.48
C ALA A 540 -29.01 8.49 -31.66
N SER A 541 -28.23 9.10 -30.76
CA SER A 541 -27.79 10.49 -30.90
C SER A 541 -26.99 10.72 -32.18
N ALA A 542 -26.06 9.82 -32.52
CA ALA A 542 -25.27 9.94 -33.75
C ALA A 542 -26.13 9.82 -35.02
N LYS A 543 -27.12 8.90 -35.03
CA LYS A 543 -28.07 8.77 -36.14
C LYS A 543 -28.95 10.01 -36.30
N LEU A 544 -29.41 10.60 -35.21
CA LEU A 544 -30.19 11.85 -35.25
C LEU A 544 -29.38 13.01 -35.82
N ILE A 545 -28.11 13.14 -35.43
CA ILE A 545 -27.20 14.15 -35.98
C ILE A 545 -26.97 13.90 -37.48
N LEU A 546 -26.75 12.65 -37.89
CA LEU A 546 -26.60 12.31 -39.31
C LEU A 546 -27.87 12.65 -40.11
N ASN A 547 -29.06 12.35 -39.58
CA ASN A 547 -30.32 12.68 -40.23
C ASN A 547 -30.53 14.19 -40.35
N LYS A 548 -30.11 14.98 -39.36
CA LYS A 548 -30.11 16.45 -39.44
C LYS A 548 -29.22 16.95 -40.57
N VAL A 549 -28.04 16.36 -40.75
CA VAL A 549 -27.13 16.65 -41.89
C VAL A 549 -27.78 16.25 -43.21
N LYS A 550 -28.34 15.03 -43.32
CA LYS A 550 -29.00 14.54 -44.54
C LYS A 550 -30.20 15.40 -44.94
N LYS A 551 -31.05 15.79 -43.98
CA LYS A 551 -32.19 16.68 -44.23
C LYS A 551 -31.76 18.04 -44.78
N GLY A 552 -30.68 18.63 -44.26
CA GLY A 552 -30.13 19.87 -44.80
C GLY A 552 -29.59 19.75 -46.23
N ILE A 553 -29.20 18.54 -46.65
CA ILE A 553 -28.82 18.22 -48.03
C ILE A 553 -30.07 18.05 -48.90
N GLU A 554 -31.10 17.37 -48.41
CA GLU A 554 -32.40 17.21 -49.11
C GLU A 554 -33.07 18.55 -49.39
N ASP A 555 -33.03 19.50 -48.43
CA ASP A 555 -33.51 20.87 -48.61
C ASP A 555 -32.74 21.63 -49.71
N SER A 556 -31.52 21.16 -50.05
CA SER A 556 -30.68 21.64 -51.16
C SER A 556 -30.73 20.73 -52.39
N GLY A 557 -31.61 19.71 -52.41
CA GLY A 557 -31.57 18.55 -53.30
C GLY A 557 -31.71 18.86 -54.79
N LYS A 558 -32.33 19.99 -55.16
CA LYS A 558 -32.40 20.42 -56.58
C LYS A 558 -31.03 20.58 -57.23
N ILE A 559 -30.05 21.09 -56.48
CA ILE A 559 -28.67 21.30 -56.98
C ILE A 559 -27.93 19.95 -57.08
N LEU A 560 -28.25 19.00 -56.20
CA LEU A 560 -27.68 17.64 -56.24
C LEU A 560 -28.29 16.79 -57.36
N ASP A 561 -29.57 17.02 -57.71
CA ASP A 561 -30.20 16.38 -58.86
C ASP A 561 -29.70 16.96 -60.18
N ASP A 562 -29.51 18.28 -60.26
CA ASP A 562 -28.92 18.94 -61.44
C ASP A 562 -27.47 18.50 -61.69
N SER A 563 -26.68 18.25 -60.64
CA SER A 563 -25.30 17.80 -60.79
C SER A 563 -25.17 16.39 -61.37
N LYS A 564 -26.21 15.54 -61.28
CA LYS A 564 -26.23 14.20 -61.90
C LYS A 564 -26.17 14.25 -63.42
N TRP A 565 -26.60 15.35 -64.04
CA TRP A 565 -26.55 15.53 -65.49
C TRP A 565 -25.11 15.51 -66.04
N TYR A 566 -24.12 15.84 -65.19
CA TYR A 566 -22.71 15.92 -65.56
C TYR A 566 -21.95 14.60 -65.40
N ILE A 567 -22.61 13.52 -64.94
CA ILE A 567 -22.02 12.18 -64.87
C ILE A 567 -21.75 11.68 -66.31
N GLY A 568 -20.51 11.32 -66.62
CA GLY A 568 -20.04 10.95 -67.97
C GLY A 568 -19.48 12.11 -68.79
N ILE A 569 -19.56 13.35 -68.28
CA ILE A 569 -19.02 14.58 -68.91
C ILE A 569 -17.91 15.19 -68.05
N ALA A 570 -18.16 15.30 -66.75
CA ALA A 570 -17.22 15.75 -65.73
C ALA A 570 -17.46 14.90 -64.48
N ASP A 571 -16.95 13.67 -64.50
CA ASP A 571 -17.27 12.63 -63.52
C ASP A 571 -17.04 13.04 -62.05
N ASN A 572 -16.11 13.96 -61.81
CA ASN A 572 -15.74 14.42 -60.48
C ASN A 572 -16.66 15.53 -59.92
N LEU A 573 -17.48 16.17 -60.77
CA LEU A 573 -18.27 17.36 -60.40
C LEU A 573 -19.43 17.01 -59.47
N TYR A 574 -20.08 15.88 -59.70
CA TYR A 574 -21.15 15.38 -58.83
C TYR A 574 -20.63 15.12 -57.41
N ASP A 575 -19.49 14.44 -57.30
CA ASP A 575 -18.84 14.15 -56.02
C ASP A 575 -18.38 15.44 -55.31
N GLU A 576 -17.87 16.43 -56.05
CA GLU A 576 -17.46 17.72 -55.50
C GLU A 576 -18.63 18.53 -54.93
N ILE A 577 -19.77 18.57 -55.65
CA ILE A 577 -20.99 19.27 -55.20
C ILE A 577 -21.59 18.55 -53.98
N SER A 578 -21.69 17.22 -54.03
CA SER A 578 -22.16 16.39 -52.92
C SER A 578 -21.31 16.62 -51.66
N ASN A 579 -19.98 16.53 -51.79
CA ASN A 579 -19.06 16.78 -50.69
C ASN A 579 -19.21 18.21 -50.13
N ASN A 580 -19.31 19.24 -50.98
CA ASN A 580 -19.51 20.61 -50.53
C ASN A 580 -20.83 20.83 -49.78
N MET A 581 -21.89 20.09 -50.11
CA MET A 581 -23.17 20.12 -49.38
C MET A 581 -23.09 19.44 -48.01
N TYR A 582 -22.41 18.30 -47.89
CA TYR A 582 -22.13 17.72 -46.57
C TYR A 582 -21.34 18.72 -45.72
N ILE A 583 -20.34 19.38 -46.30
CA ILE A 583 -19.49 20.37 -45.63
C ILE A 583 -20.26 21.60 -45.14
N SER A 584 -21.16 22.16 -45.94
CA SER A 584 -21.95 23.34 -45.55
C SER A 584 -22.89 23.01 -44.39
N ASN A 585 -23.51 21.83 -44.41
CA ASN A 585 -24.40 21.37 -43.36
C ASN A 585 -23.66 21.02 -42.07
N LEU A 586 -22.46 20.44 -42.14
CA LEU A 586 -21.61 20.19 -40.96
C LEU A 586 -21.27 21.49 -40.19
N LYS A 587 -21.13 22.63 -40.87
CA LYS A 587 -20.88 23.94 -40.20
C LYS A 587 -22.05 24.41 -39.33
N THR A 588 -23.25 23.89 -39.53
CA THR A 588 -24.44 24.25 -38.74
C THR A 588 -24.51 23.50 -37.41
N LEU A 589 -23.69 22.46 -37.25
CA LEU A 589 -23.64 21.63 -36.05
C LEU A 589 -22.83 22.31 -34.94
N GLN A 590 -23.26 22.11 -33.71
CA GLN A 590 -22.50 22.51 -32.54
C GLN A 590 -21.25 21.61 -32.36
N PRO A 591 -20.18 22.10 -31.70
CA PRO A 591 -18.96 21.30 -31.46
C PRO A 591 -19.24 19.93 -30.83
N GLN A 592 -20.21 19.84 -29.92
CA GLN A 592 -20.63 18.59 -29.29
C GLN A 592 -21.21 17.59 -30.30
N GLU A 593 -22.04 18.07 -31.24
CA GLU A 593 -22.64 17.24 -32.30
C GLU A 593 -21.54 16.73 -33.25
N LEU A 594 -20.56 17.58 -33.59
CA LEU A 594 -19.40 17.20 -34.40
C LEU A 594 -18.55 16.11 -33.73
N ILE A 595 -18.28 16.23 -32.42
CA ILE A 595 -17.55 15.23 -31.64
C ILE A 595 -18.30 13.88 -31.64
N ILE A 596 -19.61 13.89 -31.34
CA ILE A 596 -20.42 12.66 -31.33
C ILE A 596 -20.39 11.99 -32.70
N LEU A 597 -20.56 12.76 -33.77
CA LEU A 597 -20.53 12.25 -35.13
C LEU A 597 -19.16 11.64 -35.44
N TYR A 598 -18.07 12.36 -35.20
CA TYR A 598 -16.69 11.91 -35.47
C TYR A 598 -16.38 10.54 -34.88
N PHE A 599 -16.62 10.36 -33.57
CA PHE A 599 -16.33 9.10 -32.88
C PHE A 599 -17.34 7.99 -33.17
N SER A 600 -18.49 8.31 -33.77
CA SER A 600 -19.52 7.32 -34.15
C SER A 600 -19.50 6.94 -35.62
N LEU A 601 -18.74 7.65 -36.47
CA LEU A 601 -18.74 7.49 -37.94
C LEU A 601 -18.59 6.03 -38.41
N ASP A 602 -17.69 5.28 -37.79
CA ASP A 602 -17.42 3.90 -38.20
C ASP A 602 -18.61 2.97 -37.95
N SER A 603 -19.40 3.27 -36.91
CA SER A 603 -20.60 2.51 -36.53
C SER A 603 -21.85 2.85 -37.34
N LEU A 604 -21.79 3.87 -38.20
CA LEU A 604 -22.89 4.27 -39.06
C LEU A 604 -22.84 3.46 -40.37
N GLU A 605 -23.80 2.55 -40.53
CA GLU A 605 -23.90 1.68 -41.71
C GLU A 605 -24.42 2.43 -42.95
N ASP A 606 -25.12 3.55 -42.75
CA ASP A 606 -25.80 4.33 -43.79
C ASP A 606 -24.85 5.23 -44.63
N LEU A 607 -23.54 5.01 -44.55
CA LEU A 607 -22.49 5.79 -45.21
C LEU A 607 -21.46 4.88 -45.88
N SER A 608 -21.09 5.20 -47.12
CA SER A 608 -19.99 4.54 -47.82
C SER A 608 -18.63 4.88 -47.20
N PRO A 609 -17.58 4.08 -47.44
CA PRO A 609 -16.23 4.38 -46.96
C PRO A 609 -15.69 5.74 -47.44
N GLY A 610 -16.04 6.16 -48.66
CA GLY A 610 -15.66 7.47 -49.22
C GLY A 610 -16.32 8.64 -48.49
N GLU A 611 -17.63 8.54 -48.24
CA GLU A 611 -18.38 9.55 -47.48
C GLU A 611 -17.87 9.67 -46.04
N LYS A 612 -17.60 8.53 -45.39
CA LYS A 612 -17.02 8.52 -44.03
C LYS A 612 -15.72 9.30 -43.97
N LYS A 613 -14.81 9.06 -44.92
CA LYS A 613 -13.52 9.75 -44.99
C LYS A 613 -13.67 11.26 -45.24
N ALA A 614 -14.54 11.65 -46.17
CA ALA A 614 -14.78 13.06 -46.48
C ALA A 614 -15.38 13.83 -45.29
N ILE A 615 -16.37 13.23 -44.62
CA ILE A 615 -16.98 13.79 -43.41
C ILE A 615 -15.95 13.89 -42.29
N GLU A 616 -15.12 12.84 -42.10
CA GLU A 616 -14.08 12.80 -41.08
C GLU A 616 -13.05 13.94 -41.25
N GLU A 617 -12.46 14.07 -42.43
CA GLU A 617 -11.51 15.14 -42.75
C GLU A 617 -12.09 16.53 -42.49
N LYS A 618 -13.38 16.72 -42.81
CA LYS A 618 -14.04 18.01 -42.58
C LYS A 618 -14.34 18.28 -41.11
N ILE A 619 -14.81 17.29 -40.36
CA ILE A 619 -15.05 17.47 -38.93
C ILE A 619 -13.73 17.85 -38.24
N ILE A 620 -12.61 17.22 -38.60
CA ILE A 620 -11.29 17.59 -38.09
C ILE A 620 -10.97 19.07 -38.38
N GLN A 621 -11.20 19.52 -39.62
CA GLN A 621 -11.00 20.95 -39.98
C GLN A 621 -11.90 21.91 -39.20
N LEU A 622 -13.12 21.51 -38.86
CA LEU A 622 -14.07 22.35 -38.12
C LEU A 622 -13.76 22.39 -36.62
N LEU A 623 -13.24 21.30 -36.05
CA LEU A 623 -12.86 21.26 -34.65
C LEU A 623 -11.55 22.02 -34.39
N ILE A 624 -10.56 21.94 -35.31
CA ILE A 624 -9.21 22.51 -35.13
C ILE A 624 -9.14 24.04 -35.36
N LYS A 625 -10.16 24.61 -36.01
CA LYS A 625 -10.32 26.07 -36.17
C LYS A 625 -10.80 26.72 -34.89
#